data_AF-D6PKU3-F1
#
_entry.id   AF-D6PKU3-F1
#
_cell.length_a   1.000
_cell.length_b   1.000
_cell.length_c   1.000
_cell.angle_alpha   90.00
_cell.angle_beta   90.00
_cell.angle_gamma   90.00
#
_symmetry.space_group_name_H-M   'P 1'
#
loop_
_entity.id
_entity.type
_entity.pdbx_description
1 polymer ?
#
loop_
_entity_poly.entity_id
_entity_poly.type
_entity_poly.pdbx_seq_one_letter_code
_entity_poly.pdbx_strand_id
1 'polypeptide(L)' 'MNELLTSDQLAEELGVKPQTIRLWRTKSRKGRPSGPKWTVIRQPNTHSRNIRYHRSDIEEWQNTNNPN' A
#
# COMPACT_ATOMS: atom_id res chain seq x y z
N MET A 1 -6.18 11.61 -11.57
CA MET A 1 -7.06 10.77 -10.73
C MET A 1 -6.33 10.51 -9.43
N ASN A 2 -6.83 11.01 -8.30
CA ASN A 2 -6.21 10.77 -6.98
C ASN A 2 -6.90 9.56 -6.33
N GLU A 3 -6.75 8.40 -6.95
CA GLU A 3 -7.38 7.18 -6.43
C GLU A 3 -6.56 6.62 -5.27
N LEU A 4 -7.23 6.50 -4.12
CA LEU A 4 -6.67 6.02 -2.87
C LEU A 4 -7.22 4.63 -2.58
N LEU A 5 -6.39 3.61 -2.72
CA LEU A 5 -6.78 2.23 -2.51
C LEU A 5 -6.61 1.81 -1.05
N THR A 6 -7.49 0.94 -0.58
CA THR A 6 -7.34 0.23 0.68
C THR A 6 -6.35 -0.93 0.55
N SER A 7 -6.00 -1.55 1.68
CA SER A 7 -5.13 -2.74 1.65
C SER A 7 -5.77 -3.94 0.96
N ASP A 8 -7.10 -4.06 1.07
CA ASP A 8 -7.83 -5.18 0.50
C ASP A 8 -7.97 -5.00 -1.02
N GLN A 9 -8.34 -3.81 -1.49
CA GLN A 9 -8.35 -3.48 -2.92
C GLN A 9 -6.98 -3.69 -3.57
N LEU A 10 -5.90 -3.21 -2.94
CA LEU A 10 -4.55 -3.45 -3.45
C LEU A 10 -4.22 -4.95 -3.51
N ALA A 11 -4.68 -5.73 -2.53
CA ALA A 11 -4.44 -7.15 -2.51
C ALA A 11 -5.18 -7.86 -3.66
N GLU A 12 -6.43 -7.48 -3.91
CA GLU A 12 -7.24 -7.97 -5.03
C GLU A 12 -6.59 -7.64 -6.38
N GLU A 13 -6.16 -6.39 -6.59
CA GLU A 13 -5.52 -5.97 -7.85
C GLU A 13 -4.21 -6.71 -8.13
N LEU A 14 -3.42 -6.97 -7.10
CA LEU A 14 -2.16 -7.69 -7.22
C LEU A 14 -2.32 -9.21 -7.20
N GLY A 15 -3.54 -9.73 -7.00
CA GLY A 15 -3.80 -11.16 -6.85
C GLY A 15 -3.10 -11.78 -5.64
N VAL A 16 -2.83 -10.99 -4.59
CA VAL A 16 -2.17 -11.44 -3.37
C VAL A 16 -3.12 -11.45 -2.18
N LYS A 17 -2.73 -12.10 -1.09
CA LYS A 17 -3.51 -12.07 0.16
C LYS A 17 -3.34 -10.70 0.85
N PRO A 18 -4.38 -10.15 1.51
CA PRO A 18 -4.26 -8.94 2.33
C PRO A 18 -3.18 -9.03 3.42
N GLN A 19 -2.90 -10.24 3.91
CA GLN A 19 -1.80 -10.53 4.83
C GLN A 19 -0.43 -10.22 4.23
N THR A 20 -0.23 -10.44 2.92
CA THR A 20 1.00 -10.10 2.20
C THR A 20 1.22 -8.59 2.22
N ILE A 21 0.19 -7.80 1.94
CA ILE A 21 0.25 -6.33 1.99
C ILE A 21 0.59 -5.85 3.42
N ARG A 22 0.00 -6.46 4.46
CA ARG A 22 0.32 -6.18 5.87
C ARG A 22 1.79 -6.50 6.19
N LEU A 23 2.31 -7.60 5.66
CA LEU A 23 3.70 -8.01 5.85
C LEU A 23 4.66 -7.02 5.20
N TRP A 24 4.38 -6.55 3.97
CA TRP A 24 5.19 -5.55 3.29
C TRP A 24 5.35 -4.29 4.13
N ARG A 25 4.26 -3.74 4.66
CA ARG A 25 4.32 -2.58 5.56
C ARG A 25 5.17 -2.83 6.80
N THR A 26 5.05 -4.03 7.37
CA THR A 26 5.83 -4.40 8.56
C THR A 26 7.32 -4.46 8.26
N LYS A 27 7.71 -5.02 7.11
CA LYS A 27 9.11 -5.03 6.63
C LYS A 27 9.61 -3.62 6.32
N SER A 28 8.82 -2.82 5.63
CA SER A 28 9.17 -1.45 5.28
C SER A 28 9.37 -0.57 6.52
N ARG A 29 8.56 -0.74 7.59
CA ARG A 29 8.78 -0.08 8.89
C ARG A 29 10.07 -0.50 9.60
N LYS A 30 10.60 -1.69 9.29
CA LYS A 30 11.89 -2.19 9.78
C LYS A 30 13.06 -1.80 8.85
N GLY A 31 12.84 -0.86 7.92
CA GLY A 31 13.86 -0.39 6.98
C GLY A 31 14.08 -1.31 5.77
N ARG A 32 13.20 -2.27 5.52
CA ARG A 32 13.27 -3.16 4.34
C ARG A 32 12.07 -2.93 3.43
N PRO A 33 12.11 -1.89 2.55
CA PRO A 33 11.00 -1.58 1.66
C PRO A 33 10.68 -2.79 0.77
N SER A 34 9.45 -3.31 0.89
CA SER A 34 9.03 -4.56 0.23
C SER A 34 7.73 -4.42 -0.59
N GLY A 35 7.18 -3.21 -0.68
CA GLY A 35 5.88 -2.94 -1.30
C GLY A 35 5.72 -1.46 -1.65
N PRO A 36 4.61 -1.07 -2.28
CA PRO A 36 4.37 0.31 -2.68
C PRO A 36 4.28 1.24 -1.48
N LYS A 37 4.53 2.54 -1.70
CA LYS A 37 4.38 3.56 -0.66
C LYS A 37 2.92 3.61 -0.19
N TRP A 38 2.73 3.94 1.08
CA TRP A 38 1.41 4.09 1.68
C TRP A 38 1.38 5.34 2.54
N THR A 39 0.20 5.95 2.61
CA THR A 39 -0.07 7.08 3.48
C THR A 39 -1.03 6.65 4.59
N VAL A 40 -0.91 7.30 5.74
CA VAL A 40 -1.83 7.11 6.86
C VAL A 40 -2.73 8.32 6.91
N ILE A 41 -4.00 8.12 6.56
CA ILE A 41 -5.03 9.14 6.69
C ILE A 41 -5.62 9.02 8.09
N ARG A 42 -5.46 10.08 8.88
CA ARG A 42 -6.13 10.23 10.17
C ARG A 42 -7.53 10.75 9.88
N GLN A 43 -8.54 10.04 10.38
CA GLN A 43 -9.91 10.54 10.31
C GLN A 43 -10.10 11.62 11.39
N PRO A 44 -10.61 12.81 11.05
CA PRO A 44 -10.96 13.81 12.05
C PRO A 44 -12.01 13.21 13.00
N ASN A 45 -11.90 13.53 14.30
CA ASN A 45 -12.79 13.07 15.36
C ASN A 45 -12.73 11.57 15.71
N THR A 46 -11.78 10.80 15.16
CA THR A 46 -11.52 9.43 15.63
C THR A 46 -10.01 9.21 15.80
N HIS A 47 -9.63 8.34 16.74
CA HIS A 47 -8.23 7.88 16.87
C HIS A 47 -7.83 6.85 15.78
N SER A 48 -8.72 6.63 14.80
CA SER A 48 -8.57 5.63 13.75
C SER A 48 -7.59 6.09 12.68
N ARG A 49 -6.63 5.21 12.36
CA ARG A 49 -5.63 5.41 11.31
C ARG A 49 -5.97 4.52 10.12
N ASN A 50 -6.36 5.14 9.01
CA ASN A 50 -6.64 4.43 7.77
C ASN A 50 -5.40 4.39 6.90
N ILE A 51 -5.02 3.21 6.44
CA ILE A 51 -3.94 3.04 5.47
C ILE A 51 -4.53 3.17 4.08
N ARG A 52 -3.87 3.98 3.24
CA ARG A 52 -4.22 4.17 1.85
C ARG A 52 -2.98 4.10 0.96
N TYR A 53 -3.20 3.70 -0.28
CA TYR A 53 -2.18 3.57 -1.31
C TYR A 53 -2.55 4.46 -2.48
N HIS A 54 -1.62 5.27 -2.97
CA HIS A 54 -1.85 6.05 -4.18
C HIS A 54 -1.64 5.14 -5.39
N ARG A 55 -2.53 5.24 -6.38
CA ARG A 55 -2.39 4.49 -7.63
C ARG A 55 -1.02 4.68 -8.29
N SER A 56 -0.53 5.92 -8.34
CA SER A 56 0.78 6.26 -8.89
C SER A 56 1.94 5.55 -8.20
N ASP A 57 1.89 5.42 -6.86
CA ASP A 57 2.94 4.73 -6.09
C ASP A 57 2.92 3.21 -6.33
N ILE A 58 1.75 2.64 -6.60
CA ILE A 58 1.59 1.22 -6.93
C ILE A 58 2.20 0.95 -8.32
N GLU A 59 1.89 1.79 -9.30
CA GLU A 59 2.43 1.69 -10.67
C GLU A 59 3.95 1.88 -10.69
N GLU A 60 4.48 2.88 -9.98
CA GLU A 60 5.93 3.10 -9.85
C GLU A 60 6.61 1.86 -9.23
N TRP A 61 6.02 1.30 -8.18
CA TRP A 61 6.52 0.10 -7.53
C TRP A 61 6.46 -1.13 -8.46
N GLN A 62 5.36 -1.33 -9.19
CA GLN A 62 5.22 -2.42 -10.15
C GLN A 62 6.26 -2.31 -11.27
N ASN A 63 6.46 -1.12 -11.84
CA ASN A 63 7.45 -0.89 -12.88
C ASN A 63 8.89 -1.17 -12.39
N THR A 64 9.18 -0.87 -11.13
CA THR A 64 10.50 -1.14 -10.52
C THR A 64 10.72 -2.63 -10.25
N ASN A 65 9.68 -3.37 -9.84
CA ASN A 65 9.79 -4.78 -9.46
C ASN A 65 9.52 -5.75 -10.62
N ASN A 66 8.84 -5.29 -11.66
CA ASN A 66 8.56 -6.03 -12.87
C ASN A 66 8.99 -5.16 -14.07
N PRO A 67 10.31 -5.05 -14.32
CA PRO A 67 10.79 -4.40 -15.53
C PRO A 67 10.33 -5.25 -16.70
N ASN A 68 9.31 -4.76 -17.41
CA ASN A 68 8.83 -5.35 -18.65
C ASN A 68 9.94 -5.34 -19.71
#